data_AF-A0A5E6P2U4-F1
#
_entry.id   AF-A0A5E6P2U4-F1
#
_cell.length_a   1.000
_cell.length_b   1.000
_cell.length_c   1.000
_cell.angle_alpha   90.00
_cell.angle_beta   90.00
_cell.angle_gamma   90.00
#
_symmetry.space_group_name_H-M   'P 1'
#
loop_
_entity.id
_entity.type
_entity.pdbx_description
1 polymer ?
#
loop_
_entity_poly.entity_id
_entity_poly.type
_entity_poly.pdbx_seq_one_letter_code
_entity_poly.pdbx_strand_id
1 'polypeptide(L)'
;MTRDSSASSLIVGGAASSPRAPLPTLPPLALYIHIPWCVRKCPYCDFNSHTASPVLPEQEYVDALLADLDQDLHAVYGREISSIFFGGGTPSLFSAEALGRLLEGVEQRIPFAEDIEITLEANPGTFEQEKFVAYRKLGINRLSIGIQSFQQEKLKALGRIHNGDEAVRAAGMARQAGFDNFNLDLMHGLPDQSLDDALSDLRQAIALNPTHISWYQLTLEPNTVFWNQPPVLPEDDTLWDIQEAGQALLAEHGYAQYEVSAYAQSGRPARHNLNYWSFGDFIGIGAGAHGKLSHPDGRIVRTWKTRLPKDYLNPEKSFQAGEKALTNDEMPFEFLMNALRLTAGVESRLYPERTGLSLESLAEGRAAAEQSGLLRVEPSRLAATERGQLFLNDLLQQFLN
;
A
#
# COMPACT_ATOMS: atom_id res chain seq x y z
N MET A 1 -20.79 41.59 -25.65
CA MET A 1 -22.06 40.89 -25.93
C MET A 1 -22.12 39.66 -25.04
N THR A 2 -22.91 39.83 -23.99
CA THR A 2 -23.40 38.88 -22.98
C THR A 2 -23.78 37.49 -23.48
N ARG A 3 -23.38 36.47 -22.71
CA ARG A 3 -24.07 35.20 -22.38
C ARG A 3 -23.24 34.55 -21.26
N ASP A 4 -23.49 34.91 -20.01
CA ASP A 4 -24.34 34.15 -19.07
C ASP A 4 -24.75 32.75 -19.53
N SER A 5 -24.14 31.74 -18.91
CA SER A 5 -24.79 30.46 -18.62
C SER A 5 -24.38 30.01 -17.22
N SER A 6 -25.29 30.29 -16.29
CA SER A 6 -25.37 29.73 -14.95
C SER A 6 -25.33 28.19 -14.95
N ALA A 7 -24.26 27.61 -14.41
CA ALA A 7 -24.30 26.24 -13.89
C ALA A 7 -24.65 26.36 -12.40
N SER A 8 -25.95 26.29 -12.10
CA SER A 8 -26.44 26.17 -10.73
C SER A 8 -25.90 24.88 -10.12
N SER A 9 -25.13 25.05 -9.05
CA SER A 9 -24.74 23.99 -8.12
C SER A 9 -26.00 23.33 -7.56
N LEU A 10 -26.27 22.09 -7.98
CA LEU A 10 -27.18 21.20 -7.27
C LEU A 10 -26.47 20.71 -6.01
N ILE A 11 -26.47 21.54 -4.98
CA ILE A 11 -26.28 21.10 -3.60
C ILE A 11 -27.59 20.41 -3.21
N VAL A 12 -27.69 19.12 -3.50
CA VAL A 12 -28.68 18.27 -2.85
C VAL A 12 -28.17 18.06 -1.43
N GLY A 13 -28.86 18.68 -0.47
CA GLY A 13 -28.56 18.54 0.94
C GLY A 13 -28.55 17.06 1.34
N GLY A 14 -27.40 16.60 1.83
CA GLY A 14 -27.28 15.28 2.44
C GLY A 14 -28.26 15.19 3.60
N ALA A 15 -29.14 14.20 3.55
CA ALA A 15 -29.93 13.81 4.70
C ALA A 15 -28.97 13.60 5.89
N ALA A 16 -29.34 14.11 7.07
CA ALA A 16 -28.58 13.85 8.28
C ALA A 16 -28.52 12.34 8.49
N SER A 17 -27.37 11.73 8.14
CA SER A 17 -27.11 10.32 8.36
C SER A 17 -27.32 10.02 9.83
N SER A 18 -28.09 8.98 10.15
CA SER A 18 -28.30 8.54 11.52
C SER A 18 -26.95 8.46 12.25
N PRO A 19 -26.86 8.93 13.50
CA PRO A 19 -25.60 8.91 14.23
C PRO A 19 -25.11 7.46 14.34
N ARG A 20 -23.86 7.24 13.96
CA ARG A 20 -23.21 5.93 13.97
C ARG A 20 -23.03 5.46 15.42
N ALA A 21 -23.07 4.15 15.64
CA ALA A 21 -22.79 3.62 16.96
C ALA A 21 -21.33 3.94 17.36
N PRO A 22 -21.08 4.27 18.64
CA PRO A 22 -19.72 4.37 19.16
C PRO A 22 -18.94 3.08 18.91
N LEU A 23 -17.64 3.20 18.64
CA LEU A 23 -16.77 2.05 18.48
C LEU A 23 -16.31 1.59 19.87
N PRO A 24 -16.73 0.39 20.35
CA PRO A 24 -16.37 -0.06 21.69
C PRO A 24 -14.87 -0.33 21.83
N THR A 25 -14.19 -0.59 20.71
CA THR A 25 -12.74 -0.71 20.63
C THR A 25 -12.29 -0.16 19.29
N LEU A 26 -11.29 0.72 19.30
CA LEU A 26 -10.75 1.27 18.07
C LEU A 26 -9.94 0.21 17.30
N PRO A 27 -9.84 0.33 15.97
CA PRO A 27 -9.00 -0.56 15.18
C PRO A 27 -7.52 -0.47 15.58
N PRO A 28 -6.71 -1.51 15.28
CA PRO A 28 -5.26 -1.43 15.38
C PRO A 28 -4.75 -0.20 14.63
N LEU A 29 -3.70 0.41 15.17
CA LEU A 29 -3.09 1.60 14.61
C LEU A 29 -1.77 1.23 13.94
N ALA A 30 -1.58 1.69 12.70
CA ALA A 30 -0.32 1.63 11.99
C ALA A 30 0.17 3.05 11.66
N LEU A 31 1.43 3.16 11.24
CA LEU A 31 2.02 4.42 10.78
C LEU A 31 2.60 4.24 9.38
N TYR A 32 2.14 5.04 8.44
CA TYR A 32 2.73 5.17 7.12
C TYR A 32 3.58 6.44 7.06
N ILE A 33 4.83 6.30 6.63
CA ILE A 33 5.78 7.40 6.51
C ILE A 33 6.18 7.52 5.04
N HIS A 34 5.78 8.63 4.42
CA HIS A 34 6.06 8.87 3.01
C HIS A 34 7.39 9.60 2.84
N ILE A 35 8.36 8.97 2.16
CA ILE A 35 9.62 9.60 1.75
C ILE A 35 9.57 9.85 0.23
N PRO A 36 9.37 11.09 -0.22
CA PRO A 36 8.91 11.41 -1.57
C PRO A 36 10.03 11.46 -2.64
N TRP A 37 11.26 11.02 -2.34
CA TRP A 37 12.39 11.18 -3.27
C TRP A 37 12.84 9.88 -3.92
N CYS A 38 13.13 9.95 -5.22
CA CYS A 38 13.78 8.89 -5.99
C CYS A 38 15.02 9.44 -6.70
N VAL A 39 16.05 8.61 -6.92
CA VAL A 39 17.18 8.99 -7.80
C VAL A 39 16.69 9.32 -9.21
N ARG A 40 15.73 8.54 -9.70
CA ARG A 40 15.04 8.75 -10.97
C ARG A 40 13.59 8.29 -10.84
N LYS A 41 12.66 9.09 -11.33
CA LYS A 41 11.25 8.67 -11.45
C LYS A 41 11.10 7.69 -12.61
N CYS A 42 10.54 6.51 -12.34
CA CYS A 42 10.26 5.53 -13.38
C CYS A 42 9.09 6.00 -14.26
N PRO A 43 9.08 5.72 -15.57
CA PRO A 43 8.08 6.23 -16.52
C PRO A 43 6.66 5.70 -16.29
N TYR A 44 6.51 4.57 -15.59
CA TYR A 44 5.22 4.00 -15.18
C TYR A 44 4.75 4.45 -13.79
N CYS A 45 5.61 5.09 -12.98
CA CYS A 45 5.34 5.33 -11.57
C CYS A 45 4.38 6.52 -11.38
N ASP A 46 3.20 6.23 -10.84
CA ASP A 46 2.14 7.17 -10.48
C ASP A 46 2.26 7.71 -9.05
N PHE A 47 3.11 7.09 -8.21
CA PHE A 47 3.35 7.55 -6.84
C PHE A 47 3.82 9.02 -6.79
N ASN A 48 3.56 9.64 -5.63
CA ASN A 48 4.01 10.99 -5.30
C ASN A 48 5.53 11.04 -5.04
N SER A 49 6.31 10.71 -6.06
CA SER A 49 7.76 10.73 -6.05
C SER A 49 8.32 11.89 -6.88
N HIS A 50 9.46 12.40 -6.42
CA HIS A 50 10.17 13.56 -6.93
C HIS A 50 11.64 13.18 -7.10
N THR A 51 12.28 13.69 -8.16
CA THR A 51 13.70 13.44 -8.37
C THR A 51 14.51 14.08 -7.25
N ALA A 52 15.38 13.29 -6.61
CA ALA A 52 16.28 13.74 -5.56
C ALA A 52 17.29 14.76 -6.10
N SER A 53 17.56 15.80 -5.31
CA SER A 53 18.78 16.61 -5.45
C SER A 53 20.00 15.80 -4.95
N PRO A 54 21.24 16.20 -5.32
CA PRO A 54 22.45 15.54 -4.84
C PRO A 54 22.57 15.48 -3.31
N VAL A 55 21.96 16.44 -2.61
CA VAL A 55 21.84 16.48 -1.15
C VAL A 55 20.36 16.49 -0.81
N LEU A 56 19.92 15.53 0.00
CA LEU A 56 18.57 15.46 0.53
C LEU A 56 18.47 16.27 1.84
N PRO A 57 17.36 16.99 2.07
CA PRO A 57 17.13 17.72 3.32
C PRO A 57 16.66 16.75 4.43
N GLU A 58 17.49 15.75 4.76
CA GLU A 58 17.08 14.65 5.65
C GLU A 58 16.68 15.17 7.03
N GLN A 59 17.47 16.08 7.60
CA GLN A 59 17.22 16.60 8.95
C GLN A 59 15.94 17.43 9.00
N GLU A 60 15.80 18.38 8.08
CA GLU A 60 14.61 19.23 7.99
C GLU A 60 13.35 18.41 7.72
N TYR A 61 13.48 17.35 6.92
CA TYR A 61 12.35 16.47 6.64
C TYR A 61 11.96 15.61 7.84
N VAL A 62 12.93 15.08 8.58
CA VAL A 62 12.65 14.36 9.85
C VAL A 62 11.99 15.29 10.86
N ASP A 63 12.44 16.53 10.97
CA ASP A 63 11.80 17.54 11.83
C ASP A 63 10.35 17.82 11.42
N ALA A 64 10.10 17.98 10.12
CA ALA A 64 8.75 18.16 9.59
C ALA A 64 7.86 16.94 9.84
N LEU A 65 8.36 15.72 9.64
CA LEU A 65 7.63 14.47 9.89
C LEU A 65 7.21 14.34 11.37
N LEU A 66 8.10 14.66 12.30
CA LEU A 66 7.79 14.62 13.72
C LEU A 66 6.80 15.70 14.13
N ALA A 67 6.93 16.91 13.56
CA ALA A 67 5.97 17.99 13.78
C ALA A 67 4.59 17.71 13.16
N ASP A 68 4.53 16.98 12.04
CA ASP A 68 3.29 16.48 11.42
C ASP A 68 2.64 15.43 12.32
N LEU A 69 3.43 14.47 12.83
CA LEU A 69 2.92 13.48 13.78
C LEU A 69 2.35 14.12 15.05
N ASP A 70 2.99 15.19 15.56
CA ASP A 70 2.50 15.94 16.72
C ASP A 70 1.07 16.47 16.52
N GLN A 71 0.66 16.79 15.28
CA GLN A 71 -0.70 17.24 14.98
C GLN A 71 -1.74 16.11 15.08
N ASP A 72 -1.33 14.87 14.84
CA ASP A 72 -2.22 13.70 14.79
C ASP A 72 -2.30 12.94 16.13
N LEU A 73 -1.52 13.31 17.16
CA LEU A 73 -1.49 12.61 18.46
C LEU A 73 -2.86 12.51 19.14
N HIS A 74 -3.73 13.50 18.92
CA HIS A 74 -5.08 13.51 19.45
C HIS A 74 -5.95 12.33 18.95
N ALA A 75 -5.59 11.72 17.82
CA ALA A 75 -6.29 10.58 17.23
C ALA A 75 -5.72 9.22 17.66
N VAL A 76 -4.66 9.18 18.49
CA VAL A 76 -4.02 7.94 18.94
C VAL A 76 -4.88 7.22 19.98
N TYR A 77 -5.52 7.97 20.89
CA TYR A 77 -6.39 7.44 21.96
C TYR A 77 -5.71 6.37 22.82
N GLY A 78 -4.41 6.55 23.12
CA GLY A 78 -3.64 5.63 23.96
C GLY A 78 -3.29 4.28 23.32
N ARG A 79 -3.53 4.11 22.01
CA ARG A 79 -3.10 2.93 21.24
C ARG A 79 -1.59 2.94 20.99
N GLU A 80 -1.05 1.75 20.81
CA GLU A 80 0.32 1.54 20.34
C GLU A 80 0.36 1.42 18.80
N ILE A 81 1.51 1.68 18.20
CA ILE A 81 1.74 1.41 16.77
C ILE A 81 2.09 -0.06 16.60
N SER A 82 1.26 -0.77 15.82
CA SER A 82 1.40 -2.19 15.52
C SER A 82 2.29 -2.49 14.31
N SER A 83 2.44 -1.52 13.41
CA SER A 83 3.37 -1.59 12.27
C SER A 83 3.72 -0.20 11.74
N ILE A 84 4.94 -0.05 11.20
CA ILE A 84 5.41 1.12 10.48
C ILE A 84 5.79 0.70 9.06
N PHE A 85 5.37 1.49 8.07
CA PHE A 85 5.78 1.30 6.69
C PHE A 85 6.35 2.59 6.11
N PHE A 86 7.63 2.55 5.76
CA PHE A 86 8.28 3.61 5.00
C PHE A 86 8.13 3.31 3.52
N GLY A 87 7.45 4.19 2.79
CA GLY A 87 7.23 4.04 1.35
C GLY A 87 7.26 5.36 0.58
N GLY A 88 6.84 5.31 -0.68
CA GLY A 88 6.59 6.49 -1.51
C GLY A 88 7.54 6.60 -2.70
N GLY A 89 8.64 7.31 -2.52
CA GLY A 89 9.74 7.36 -3.47
C GLY A 89 10.71 6.21 -3.25
N THR A 90 11.83 6.49 -2.59
CA THR A 90 12.84 5.50 -2.21
C THR A 90 13.31 5.83 -0.80
N PRO A 91 12.61 5.33 0.23
CA PRO A 91 12.95 5.56 1.63
C PRO A 91 14.39 5.24 2.01
N SER A 92 14.93 4.14 1.46
CA SER A 92 16.35 3.76 1.62
C SER A 92 17.37 4.75 1.05
N LEU A 93 16.98 5.87 0.45
CA LEU A 93 17.91 6.96 0.17
C LEU A 93 18.37 7.67 1.44
N PHE A 94 17.50 7.76 2.45
CA PHE A 94 17.84 8.39 3.73
C PHE A 94 18.97 7.64 4.45
N SER A 95 19.78 8.38 5.19
CA SER A 95 20.80 7.79 6.07
C SER A 95 20.16 7.00 7.21
N ALA A 96 20.91 6.03 7.74
CA ALA A 96 20.49 5.29 8.94
C ALA A 96 20.38 6.23 10.16
N GLU A 97 21.19 7.28 10.23
CA GLU A 97 21.11 8.29 11.29
C GLU A 97 19.76 9.04 11.25
N ALA A 98 19.35 9.50 10.07
CA ALA A 98 18.07 10.20 9.90
C ALA A 98 16.87 9.29 10.23
N LEU A 99 16.87 8.04 9.73
CA LEU A 99 15.79 7.09 10.05
C LEU A 99 15.79 6.69 11.53
N GLY A 100 16.96 6.58 12.16
CA GLY A 100 17.08 6.30 13.61
C GLY A 100 16.48 7.42 14.44
N ARG A 101 16.87 8.67 14.16
CA ARG A 101 16.30 9.86 14.80
C ARG A 101 14.78 9.92 14.65
N LEU A 102 14.28 9.58 13.47
CA LEU A 102 12.85 9.56 13.21
C LEU A 102 12.15 8.47 14.04
N LEU A 103 12.63 7.23 14.01
CA LEU A 103 12.05 6.13 14.77
C LEU A 103 12.04 6.40 16.27
N GLU A 104 13.15 6.89 16.83
CA GLU A 104 13.25 7.31 18.24
C GLU A 104 12.24 8.42 18.55
N GLY A 105 12.12 9.41 17.67
CA GLY A 105 11.18 10.52 17.82
C GLY A 105 9.71 10.09 17.74
N VAL A 106 9.39 9.09 16.92
CA VAL A 106 8.04 8.49 16.84
C VAL A 106 7.74 7.71 18.13
N GLU A 107 8.65 6.84 18.57
CA GLU A 107 8.44 6.01 19.77
C GLU A 107 8.25 6.85 21.04
N GLN A 108 8.94 7.99 21.15
CA GLN A 108 8.76 8.97 22.22
C GLN A 108 7.35 9.59 22.27
N ARG A 109 6.62 9.59 21.15
CA ARG A 109 5.27 10.16 21.02
C ARG A 109 4.19 9.09 21.12
N ILE A 110 4.41 7.94 20.50
CA ILE A 110 3.46 6.84 20.45
C ILE A 110 4.24 5.53 20.71
N PRO A 111 3.91 4.78 21.76
CA PRO A 111 4.59 3.51 22.04
C PRO A 111 4.46 2.52 20.88
N PHE A 112 5.51 1.74 20.65
CA PHE A 112 5.50 0.63 19.71
C PHE A 112 4.99 -0.64 20.40
N ALA A 113 4.22 -1.44 19.67
CA ALA A 113 3.91 -2.79 20.11
C ALA A 113 5.22 -3.60 20.25
N GLU A 114 5.28 -4.50 21.24
CA GLU A 114 6.48 -5.32 21.50
C GLU A 114 6.94 -6.12 20.27
N ASP A 115 5.99 -6.56 19.44
CA ASP A 115 6.21 -7.37 18.25
C ASP A 115 6.11 -6.57 16.93
N ILE A 116 6.29 -5.25 16.98
CA ILE A 116 6.10 -4.33 15.84
C ILE A 116 6.80 -4.79 14.55
N GLU A 117 6.11 -4.71 13.42
CA GLU A 117 6.73 -4.83 12.09
C GLU A 117 7.09 -3.44 11.55
N ILE A 118 8.35 -3.24 11.20
CA ILE A 118 8.86 -2.00 10.59
C ILE A 118 9.41 -2.35 9.21
N THR A 119 8.68 -1.94 8.18
CA THR A 119 9.03 -2.17 6.76
C THR A 119 9.71 -0.95 6.16
N LEU A 120 10.82 -1.15 5.46
CA LEU A 120 11.49 -0.12 4.65
C LEU A 120 11.51 -0.54 3.16
N GLU A 121 10.96 0.29 2.28
CA GLU A 121 11.14 0.15 0.84
C GLU A 121 12.57 0.53 0.40
N ALA A 122 13.15 -0.33 -0.44
CA ALA A 122 14.49 -0.17 -0.97
C ALA A 122 14.58 -0.47 -2.48
N ASN A 123 15.53 0.20 -3.14
CA ASN A 123 15.94 -0.17 -4.49
C ASN A 123 17.19 -1.08 -4.42
N PRO A 124 17.43 -1.92 -5.45
CA PRO A 124 18.64 -2.73 -5.54
C PRO A 124 19.95 -1.98 -5.78
N GLY A 125 19.99 -0.65 -5.65
CA GLY A 125 21.22 0.12 -5.89
C GLY A 125 22.31 -0.21 -4.88
N THR A 126 23.57 -0.18 -5.32
CA THR A 126 24.73 -0.54 -4.46
C THR A 126 24.80 0.35 -3.20
N PHE A 127 24.47 1.63 -3.32
CA PHE A 127 24.51 2.59 -2.21
C PHE A 127 23.51 2.25 -1.10
N GLU A 128 22.33 1.79 -1.47
CA GLU A 128 21.28 1.39 -0.54
C GLU A 128 21.66 0.09 0.20
N GLN A 129 22.29 -0.85 -0.50
CA GLN A 129 22.69 -2.16 0.05
C GLN A 129 23.71 -2.03 1.20
N GLU A 130 24.65 -1.11 1.11
CA GLU A 130 25.66 -0.86 2.15
C GLU A 130 25.04 -0.45 3.50
N LYS A 131 23.81 0.10 3.47
CA LYS A 131 23.10 0.60 4.64
C LYS A 131 22.21 -0.45 5.31
N PHE A 132 21.98 -1.62 4.72
CA PHE A 132 21.07 -2.64 5.25
C PHE A 132 21.43 -3.10 6.67
N VAL A 133 22.71 -3.31 6.97
CA VAL A 133 23.16 -3.67 8.33
C VAL A 133 22.81 -2.57 9.33
N ALA A 134 22.99 -1.31 8.94
CA ALA A 134 22.66 -0.17 9.79
C ALA A 134 21.15 -0.07 10.01
N TYR A 135 20.33 -0.22 8.95
CA TYR A 135 18.87 -0.26 9.07
C TYR A 135 18.38 -1.36 10.00
N ARG A 136 18.93 -2.59 9.87
CA ARG A 136 18.55 -3.71 10.73
C ARG A 136 18.80 -3.42 12.21
N LYS A 137 19.91 -2.73 12.53
CA LYS A 137 20.27 -2.33 13.90
C LYS A 137 19.34 -1.29 14.50
N LEU A 138 18.62 -0.51 13.69
CA LEU A 138 17.61 0.47 14.14
C LEU A 138 16.27 -0.17 14.52
N GLY A 139 16.12 -1.48 14.35
CA GLY A 139 14.85 -2.18 14.60
C GLY A 139 13.99 -2.37 13.35
N ILE A 140 14.38 -1.81 12.19
CA ILE A 140 13.76 -2.16 10.90
C ILE A 140 13.94 -3.67 10.70
N ASN A 141 12.84 -4.38 10.54
CA ASN A 141 12.83 -5.85 10.56
C ASN A 141 12.16 -6.46 9.32
N ARG A 142 11.71 -5.63 8.37
CA ARG A 142 11.27 -6.05 7.04
C ARG A 142 11.80 -5.12 5.95
N LEU A 143 12.27 -5.67 4.84
CA LEU A 143 12.61 -4.92 3.62
C LEU A 143 11.62 -5.24 2.51
N SER A 144 11.29 -4.25 1.68
CA SER A 144 10.61 -4.45 0.39
C SER A 144 11.52 -3.96 -0.72
N ILE A 145 12.03 -4.86 -1.55
CA ILE A 145 13.05 -4.54 -2.55
C ILE A 145 12.42 -4.48 -3.94
N GLY A 146 12.40 -3.30 -4.53
CA GLY A 146 11.86 -3.04 -5.86
C GLY A 146 12.70 -3.62 -6.98
N ILE A 147 12.56 -4.90 -7.34
CA ILE A 147 13.38 -5.51 -8.41
C ILE A 147 12.75 -5.28 -9.77
N GLN A 148 11.44 -5.51 -9.88
CA GLN A 148 10.60 -5.46 -11.08
C GLN A 148 10.89 -6.57 -12.09
N SER A 149 12.15 -6.77 -12.47
CA SER A 149 12.60 -7.88 -13.31
C SER A 149 14.09 -8.14 -13.08
N PHE A 150 14.57 -9.36 -13.32
CA PHE A 150 15.99 -9.70 -13.35
C PHE A 150 16.59 -9.54 -14.75
N GLN A 151 15.77 -9.26 -15.75
CA GLN A 151 16.18 -9.20 -17.15
C GLN A 151 16.53 -7.77 -17.56
N GLN A 152 17.75 -7.59 -18.09
CA GLN A 152 18.29 -6.26 -18.41
C GLN A 152 17.43 -5.48 -19.42
N GLU A 153 16.91 -6.14 -20.45
CA GLU A 153 16.07 -5.48 -21.47
C GLU A 153 14.75 -5.00 -20.87
N LYS A 154 14.14 -5.78 -19.97
CA LYS A 154 12.89 -5.41 -19.27
C LYS A 154 13.12 -4.23 -18.32
N LEU A 155 14.21 -4.26 -17.55
CA LEU A 155 14.61 -3.16 -16.67
C LEU A 155 14.86 -1.85 -17.44
N LYS A 156 15.51 -1.94 -18.60
CA LYS A 156 15.76 -0.79 -19.48
C LYS A 156 14.46 -0.21 -20.02
N ALA A 157 13.54 -1.05 -20.47
CA ALA A 157 12.21 -0.62 -20.91
C ALA A 157 11.45 0.09 -19.76
N LEU A 158 11.55 -0.43 -18.54
CA LEU A 158 11.00 0.17 -17.33
C LEU A 158 11.73 1.44 -16.83
N GLY A 159 12.79 1.88 -17.51
CA GLY A 159 13.59 3.04 -17.09
C GLY A 159 14.33 2.86 -15.77
N ARG A 160 14.49 1.61 -15.31
CA ARG A 160 15.23 1.29 -14.08
C ARG A 160 16.73 1.51 -14.30
N ILE A 161 17.39 1.95 -13.24
CA ILE A 161 18.82 2.32 -13.27
C ILE A 161 19.74 1.21 -12.74
N HIS A 162 19.15 0.14 -12.20
CA HIS A 162 19.86 -1.05 -11.72
C HIS A 162 19.79 -2.18 -12.77
N ASN A 163 20.59 -3.24 -12.57
CA ASN A 163 20.57 -4.46 -13.38
C ASN A 163 20.21 -5.73 -12.57
N GLY A 164 20.03 -6.85 -13.26
CA GLY A 164 19.68 -8.14 -12.64
C GLY A 164 20.71 -8.63 -11.61
N ASP A 165 22.00 -8.42 -11.87
CA ASP A 165 23.05 -8.85 -10.93
C ASP A 165 23.00 -8.03 -9.63
N GLU A 166 22.70 -6.72 -9.72
CA GLU A 166 22.46 -5.86 -8.57
C GLU A 166 21.25 -6.33 -7.76
N ALA A 167 20.17 -6.74 -8.44
CA ALA A 167 18.99 -7.30 -7.79
C ALA A 167 19.29 -8.59 -7.01
N VAL A 168 20.05 -9.51 -7.61
CA VAL A 168 20.51 -10.75 -6.94
C VAL A 168 21.40 -10.42 -5.74
N ARG A 169 22.36 -9.50 -5.89
CA ARG A 169 23.23 -9.06 -4.79
C ARG A 169 22.44 -8.41 -3.65
N ALA A 170 21.44 -7.57 -3.95
CA ALA A 170 20.62 -6.91 -2.95
C ALA A 170 19.88 -7.92 -2.05
N ALA A 171 19.29 -8.96 -2.63
CA ALA A 171 18.65 -10.03 -1.85
C ALA A 171 19.65 -10.78 -0.96
N GLY A 172 20.85 -11.06 -1.48
CA GLY A 172 21.95 -11.65 -0.71
C GLY A 172 22.40 -10.77 0.45
N MET A 173 22.55 -9.46 0.21
CA MET A 173 22.96 -8.48 1.22
C MET A 173 21.89 -8.26 2.28
N ALA A 174 20.60 -8.27 1.92
CA ALA A 174 19.51 -8.22 2.89
C ALA A 174 19.60 -9.39 3.88
N ARG A 175 19.81 -10.61 3.37
CA ARG A 175 20.00 -11.80 4.21
C ARG A 175 21.25 -11.71 5.07
N GLN A 176 22.39 -11.29 4.50
CA GLN A 176 23.65 -11.11 5.24
C GLN A 176 23.55 -10.03 6.33
N ALA A 177 22.73 -9.01 6.11
CA ALA A 177 22.44 -7.96 7.09
C ALA A 177 21.56 -8.43 8.26
N GLY A 178 21.00 -9.65 8.20
CA GLY A 178 20.18 -10.23 9.25
C GLY A 178 18.68 -9.97 9.09
N PHE A 179 18.22 -9.62 7.88
CA PHE A 179 16.79 -9.65 7.57
C PHE A 179 16.35 -11.09 7.32
N ASP A 180 15.53 -11.62 8.21
CA ASP A 180 14.85 -12.91 8.08
C ASP A 180 13.45 -12.77 7.47
N ASN A 181 12.97 -11.55 7.30
CA ASN A 181 11.72 -11.19 6.63
C ASN A 181 12.02 -10.13 5.55
N PHE A 182 11.90 -10.49 4.28
CA PHE A 182 12.05 -9.54 3.19
C PHE A 182 11.20 -9.93 1.99
N ASN A 183 10.81 -8.91 1.25
CA ASN A 183 10.01 -8.97 0.05
C ASN A 183 10.82 -8.59 -1.19
N LEU A 184 10.53 -9.25 -2.31
CA LEU A 184 10.95 -8.85 -3.64
C LEU A 184 9.73 -8.44 -4.45
N ASP A 185 9.69 -7.18 -4.91
CA ASP A 185 8.66 -6.68 -5.81
C ASP A 185 9.03 -7.01 -7.25
N LEU A 186 8.15 -7.70 -7.97
CA LEU A 186 8.28 -8.09 -9.37
C LEU A 186 7.05 -7.64 -10.17
N MET A 187 7.29 -7.34 -11.44
CA MET A 187 6.24 -6.98 -12.38
C MET A 187 6.12 -8.03 -13.49
N HIS A 188 4.90 -8.28 -13.95
CA HIS A 188 4.62 -9.01 -15.18
C HIS A 188 3.79 -8.17 -16.17
N GLY A 189 3.60 -8.66 -17.39
CA GLY A 189 3.00 -7.87 -18.47
C GLY A 189 3.92 -6.74 -18.94
N LEU A 190 5.24 -6.94 -18.86
CA LEU A 190 6.23 -5.94 -19.29
C LEU A 190 6.32 -5.87 -20.82
N PRO A 191 6.86 -4.77 -21.39
CA PRO A 191 7.03 -4.65 -22.84
C PRO A 191 7.81 -5.84 -23.43
N ASP A 192 7.26 -6.41 -24.51
CA ASP A 192 7.76 -7.60 -25.21
C ASP A 192 8.00 -8.83 -24.30
N GLN A 193 7.34 -8.94 -23.14
CA GLN A 193 7.55 -10.04 -22.19
C GLN A 193 6.77 -11.29 -22.62
N SER A 194 7.48 -12.39 -22.83
CA SER A 194 6.88 -13.70 -23.05
C SER A 194 6.50 -14.39 -21.74
N LEU A 195 5.73 -15.47 -21.83
CA LEU A 195 5.46 -16.37 -20.71
C LEU A 195 6.75 -16.87 -20.05
N ASP A 196 7.70 -17.34 -20.86
CA ASP A 196 8.98 -17.87 -20.36
C ASP A 196 9.81 -16.79 -19.64
N ASP A 197 9.80 -15.55 -20.14
CA ASP A 197 10.47 -14.42 -19.50
C ASP A 197 9.86 -14.13 -18.12
N ALA A 198 8.53 -14.05 -18.01
CA ALA A 198 7.84 -13.79 -16.75
C ALA A 198 8.10 -14.90 -15.72
N LEU A 199 8.03 -16.17 -16.15
CA LEU A 199 8.34 -17.30 -15.28
C LEU A 199 9.82 -17.38 -14.90
N SER A 200 10.72 -16.93 -15.77
CA SER A 200 12.15 -16.82 -15.46
C SER A 200 12.41 -15.86 -14.30
N ASP A 201 11.76 -14.69 -14.30
CA ASP A 201 11.85 -13.72 -13.20
C ASP A 201 11.35 -14.31 -11.88
N LEU A 202 10.21 -15.03 -11.91
CA LEU A 202 9.68 -15.72 -10.71
C LEU A 202 10.63 -16.81 -10.21
N ARG A 203 11.14 -17.68 -11.09
CA ARG A 203 12.09 -18.73 -10.71
C ARG A 203 13.35 -18.13 -10.07
N GLN A 204 13.85 -17.01 -10.60
CA GLN A 204 14.99 -16.32 -10.02
C GLN A 204 14.67 -15.73 -8.64
N ALA A 205 13.51 -15.10 -8.44
CA ALA A 205 13.11 -14.62 -7.12
C ALA A 205 12.94 -15.76 -6.11
N ILE A 206 12.28 -16.85 -6.50
CA ILE A 206 12.11 -18.05 -5.65
C ILE A 206 13.48 -18.63 -5.26
N ALA A 207 14.44 -18.69 -6.19
CA ALA A 207 15.80 -19.16 -5.90
C ALA A 207 16.53 -18.26 -4.88
N LEU A 208 16.18 -16.97 -4.82
CA LEU A 208 16.69 -16.05 -3.79
C LEU A 208 15.99 -16.23 -2.44
N ASN A 209 14.95 -17.05 -2.36
CA ASN A 209 14.22 -17.47 -1.16
C ASN A 209 13.81 -16.30 -0.23
N PRO A 210 13.07 -15.29 -0.73
CA PRO A 210 12.44 -14.29 0.13
C PRO A 210 11.31 -14.91 0.95
N THR A 211 10.90 -14.26 2.04
CA THR A 211 9.70 -14.69 2.79
C THR A 211 8.40 -14.23 2.12
N HIS A 212 8.50 -13.27 1.21
CA HIS A 212 7.39 -12.59 0.57
C HIS A 212 7.76 -12.18 -0.86
N ILE A 213 6.79 -12.21 -1.77
CA ILE A 213 6.92 -11.75 -3.15
C ILE A 213 5.68 -10.91 -3.47
N SER A 214 5.88 -9.65 -3.80
CA SER A 214 4.83 -8.87 -4.48
C SER A 214 4.99 -9.11 -5.96
N TRP A 215 3.95 -9.60 -6.62
CA TRP A 215 3.98 -9.89 -8.05
C TRP A 215 2.70 -9.38 -8.69
N TYR A 216 2.84 -8.36 -9.53
CA TYR A 216 1.72 -7.60 -10.07
C TYR A 216 1.92 -7.21 -11.53
N GLN A 217 0.82 -6.99 -12.22
CA GLN A 217 0.85 -6.57 -13.61
C GLN A 217 1.30 -5.11 -13.74
N LEU A 218 2.04 -4.79 -14.79
CA LEU A 218 2.26 -3.41 -15.20
C LEU A 218 0.94 -2.79 -15.65
N THR A 219 0.43 -1.86 -14.85
CA THR A 219 -0.73 -1.03 -15.17
C THR A 219 -0.29 0.33 -15.70
N LEU A 220 -0.97 0.82 -16.75
CA LEU A 220 -0.71 2.15 -17.30
C LEU A 220 -1.58 3.17 -16.58
N GLU A 221 -1.00 3.91 -15.65
CA GLU A 221 -1.74 4.83 -14.79
C GLU A 221 -1.80 6.26 -15.37
N PRO A 222 -2.95 6.97 -15.27
CA PRO A 222 -3.07 8.35 -15.71
C PRO A 222 -1.97 9.26 -15.14
N ASN A 223 -1.55 10.26 -15.92
CA ASN A 223 -0.50 11.22 -15.57
C ASN A 223 0.94 10.65 -15.50
N THR A 224 1.17 9.44 -16.02
CA THR A 224 2.50 8.85 -16.17
C THR A 224 3.06 9.06 -17.59
N VAL A 225 4.36 8.79 -17.79
CA VAL A 225 4.94 8.82 -19.13
C VAL A 225 4.37 7.69 -19.98
N PHE A 226 4.23 6.48 -19.41
CA PHE A 226 3.64 5.35 -20.12
C PHE A 226 2.16 5.53 -20.45
N TRP A 227 1.39 6.29 -19.68
CA TRP A 227 0.02 6.63 -20.10
C TRP A 227 -0.01 7.50 -21.35
N ASN A 228 0.88 8.49 -21.42
CA ASN A 228 0.95 9.42 -22.55
C ASN A 228 1.67 8.83 -23.78
N GLN A 229 2.58 7.89 -23.55
CA GLN A 229 3.39 7.20 -24.55
C GLN A 229 3.41 5.70 -24.22
N PRO A 230 2.29 4.99 -24.48
CA PRO A 230 2.14 3.60 -24.08
C PRO A 230 3.13 2.71 -24.83
N PRO A 231 3.91 1.88 -24.10
CA PRO A 231 4.65 0.81 -24.75
C PRO A 231 3.69 -0.26 -25.27
N VAL A 232 4.16 -1.11 -26.18
CA VAL A 232 3.43 -2.31 -26.57
C VAL A 232 3.50 -3.30 -25.43
N LEU A 233 2.34 -3.70 -24.90
CA LEU A 233 2.21 -4.72 -23.86
C LEU A 233 1.79 -6.06 -24.47
N PRO A 234 2.02 -7.20 -23.78
CA PRO A 234 1.51 -8.49 -24.22
C PRO A 234 -0.02 -8.47 -24.36
N GLU A 235 -0.54 -9.29 -25.28
CA GLU A 235 -1.99 -9.46 -25.48
C GLU A 235 -2.64 -10.16 -24.27
N ASP A 236 -3.95 -9.98 -24.10
CA ASP A 236 -4.71 -10.47 -22.94
C ASP A 236 -4.56 -11.99 -22.73
N ASP A 237 -4.55 -12.79 -23.79
CA ASP A 237 -4.35 -14.25 -23.70
C ASP A 237 -2.96 -14.58 -23.12
N THR A 238 -1.92 -13.82 -23.50
CA THR A 238 -0.57 -14.01 -22.95
C THR A 238 -0.49 -13.56 -21.49
N LEU A 239 -1.16 -12.47 -21.14
CA LEU A 239 -1.23 -12.00 -19.75
C LEU A 239 -1.94 -13.01 -18.84
N TRP A 240 -3.02 -13.62 -19.35
CA TRP A 240 -3.74 -14.69 -18.66
C TRP A 240 -2.86 -15.91 -18.43
N ASP A 241 -2.19 -16.41 -19.48
CA ASP A 241 -1.26 -17.53 -19.38
C ASP A 241 -0.11 -17.25 -18.39
N ILE A 242 0.42 -16.03 -18.40
CA ILE A 242 1.44 -15.58 -17.44
C ILE A 242 0.92 -15.67 -16.01
N GLN A 243 -0.25 -15.10 -15.75
CA GLN A 243 -0.82 -15.03 -14.42
C GLN A 243 -1.11 -16.43 -13.87
N GLU A 244 -1.80 -17.28 -14.64
CA GLU A 244 -2.16 -18.64 -14.22
C GLU A 244 -0.91 -19.48 -13.92
N ALA A 245 0.05 -19.50 -14.85
CA ALA A 245 1.28 -20.29 -14.68
C ALA A 245 2.15 -19.77 -13.53
N GLY A 246 2.25 -18.45 -13.34
CA GLY A 246 3.05 -17.88 -12.27
C GLY A 246 2.42 -18.06 -10.89
N GLN A 247 1.09 -17.97 -10.78
CA GLN A 247 0.36 -18.29 -9.55
C GLN A 247 0.56 -19.75 -9.14
N ALA A 248 0.45 -20.68 -10.11
CA ALA A 248 0.72 -22.10 -9.87
C ALA A 248 2.17 -22.33 -9.40
N LEU A 249 3.14 -21.68 -10.06
CA LEU A 249 4.57 -21.79 -9.72
C LEU A 249 4.86 -21.28 -8.29
N LEU A 250 4.28 -20.14 -7.91
CA LEU A 250 4.43 -19.57 -6.56
C LEU A 250 3.82 -20.49 -5.50
N ALA A 251 2.63 -21.02 -5.75
CA ALA A 251 1.95 -21.94 -4.84
C ALA A 251 2.75 -23.25 -4.65
N GLU A 252 3.31 -23.82 -5.72
CA GLU A 252 4.17 -25.02 -5.67
C GLU A 252 5.38 -24.82 -4.75
N HIS A 253 5.91 -23.59 -4.69
CA HIS A 253 7.07 -23.24 -3.87
C HIS A 253 6.70 -22.64 -2.50
N GLY A 254 5.43 -22.78 -2.09
CA GLY A 254 4.97 -22.42 -0.75
C GLY A 254 4.66 -20.93 -0.54
N TYR A 255 4.52 -20.16 -1.61
CA TYR A 255 4.07 -18.77 -1.56
C TYR A 255 2.56 -18.70 -1.83
N ALA A 256 1.76 -18.57 -0.77
CA ALA A 256 0.33 -18.44 -0.88
C ALA A 256 -0.06 -16.98 -1.19
N GLN A 257 -0.95 -16.78 -2.17
CA GLN A 257 -1.55 -15.48 -2.43
C GLN A 257 -2.51 -15.13 -1.28
N TYR A 258 -2.20 -14.07 -0.53
CA TYR A 258 -3.07 -13.62 0.56
C TYR A 258 -3.84 -12.34 0.23
N GLU A 259 -3.37 -11.59 -0.78
CA GLU A 259 -4.07 -10.45 -1.38
C GLU A 259 -3.71 -10.32 -2.87
N VAL A 260 -4.43 -9.45 -3.58
CA VAL A 260 -4.34 -9.19 -5.04
C VAL A 260 -2.93 -9.35 -5.62
N SER A 261 -1.94 -8.66 -5.05
CA SER A 261 -0.59 -8.54 -5.60
C SER A 261 0.48 -9.19 -4.75
N ALA A 262 0.14 -9.83 -3.63
CA ALA A 262 1.15 -10.34 -2.68
C ALA A 262 0.98 -11.80 -2.31
N TYR A 263 2.13 -12.45 -2.28
CA TYR A 263 2.33 -13.86 -2.01
C TYR A 263 3.34 -14.00 -0.88
N ALA A 264 3.06 -14.86 0.09
CA ALA A 264 3.91 -15.01 1.25
C ALA A 264 4.06 -16.48 1.66
N GLN A 265 5.20 -16.79 2.26
CA GLN A 265 5.35 -18.01 3.04
C GLN A 265 4.43 -17.96 4.27
N SER A 266 4.12 -19.14 4.82
CA SER A 266 3.24 -19.24 5.99
C SER A 266 3.72 -18.36 7.15
N GLY A 267 2.81 -17.59 7.76
CA GLY A 267 3.11 -16.69 8.87
C GLY A 267 3.93 -15.45 8.50
N ARG A 268 4.18 -15.18 7.21
CA ARG A 268 4.93 -14.00 6.74
C ARG A 268 4.15 -12.99 5.87
N PRO A 269 2.81 -12.86 5.92
CA PRO A 269 2.14 -11.75 5.24
C PRO A 269 2.54 -10.40 5.87
N ALA A 270 2.58 -9.33 5.08
CA ALA A 270 2.91 -8.01 5.60
C ALA A 270 1.84 -7.51 6.58
N ARG A 271 2.20 -7.27 7.84
CA ARG A 271 1.28 -6.82 8.89
C ARG A 271 0.68 -5.46 8.56
N HIS A 272 1.45 -4.57 7.97
CA HIS A 272 0.96 -3.25 7.55
C HIS A 272 -0.14 -3.36 6.47
N ASN A 273 0.08 -4.19 5.44
CA ASN A 273 -0.92 -4.42 4.38
C ASN A 273 -2.18 -5.06 4.96
N LEU A 274 -2.03 -6.07 5.83
CA LEU A 274 -3.18 -6.71 6.49
C LEU A 274 -3.99 -5.71 7.32
N ASN A 275 -3.34 -4.78 8.04
CA ASN A 275 -4.04 -3.71 8.75
C ASN A 275 -4.86 -2.85 7.78
N TYR A 276 -4.29 -2.43 6.66
CA TYR A 276 -4.99 -1.65 5.64
C TYR A 276 -6.21 -2.42 5.07
N TRP A 277 -6.00 -3.65 4.61
CA TRP A 277 -7.04 -4.47 3.99
C TRP A 277 -8.14 -4.90 4.96
N SER A 278 -7.82 -5.07 6.24
CA SER A 278 -8.80 -5.35 7.31
C SER A 278 -9.49 -4.10 7.87
N PHE A 279 -9.40 -2.99 7.15
CA PHE A 279 -10.01 -1.70 7.50
C PHE A 279 -9.56 -1.16 8.87
N GLY A 280 -8.30 -1.42 9.21
CA GLY A 280 -7.59 -0.84 10.35
C GLY A 280 -7.35 0.66 10.21
N ASP A 281 -6.77 1.26 11.24
CA ASP A 281 -6.41 2.67 11.23
C ASP A 281 -4.93 2.84 10.90
N PHE A 282 -4.60 3.95 10.24
CA PHE A 282 -3.22 4.34 10.02
C PHE A 282 -3.10 5.86 9.98
N ILE A 283 -2.10 6.36 10.71
CA ILE A 283 -1.64 7.75 10.57
C ILE A 283 -0.70 7.77 9.37
N GLY A 284 -0.87 8.74 8.48
CA GLY A 284 0.04 8.98 7.37
C GLY A 284 0.75 10.31 7.56
N ILE A 285 2.07 10.29 7.66
CA ILE A 285 2.91 11.50 7.71
C ILE A 285 3.83 11.57 6.50
N GLY A 286 4.20 12.79 6.13
CA GLY A 286 5.04 13.05 4.97
C GLY A 286 4.26 13.58 3.77
N ALA A 287 5.02 14.00 2.76
CA ALA A 287 4.48 14.78 1.65
C ALA A 287 3.57 13.90 0.78
N GLY A 288 2.27 14.19 0.76
CA GLY A 288 1.28 13.40 0.05
C GLY A 288 0.89 12.09 0.74
N ALA A 289 1.24 11.89 2.02
CA ALA A 289 0.75 10.76 2.78
C ALA A 289 -0.76 10.85 3.00
N HIS A 290 -1.40 9.69 3.10
CA HIS A 290 -2.82 9.56 3.41
C HIS A 290 -3.00 8.85 4.75
N GLY A 291 -4.13 9.10 5.42
CA GLY A 291 -4.51 8.44 6.67
C GLY A 291 -5.96 7.96 6.65
N LYS A 292 -6.26 7.03 7.56
CA LYS A 292 -7.62 6.62 7.94
C LYS A 292 -7.66 6.51 9.46
N LEU A 293 -8.50 7.33 10.09
CA LEU A 293 -8.60 7.43 11.54
C LEU A 293 -10.03 7.21 11.99
N SER A 294 -10.22 6.32 12.96
CA SER A 294 -11.49 6.07 13.62
C SER A 294 -11.52 6.78 14.98
N HIS A 295 -12.66 7.39 15.30
CA HIS A 295 -12.90 8.09 16.55
C HIS A 295 -13.85 7.29 17.45
N PRO A 296 -13.75 7.42 18.79
CA PRO A 296 -14.61 6.68 19.72
C PRO A 296 -16.12 6.92 19.53
N ASP A 297 -16.49 8.09 18.99
CA ASP A 297 -17.88 8.45 18.66
C ASP A 297 -18.42 7.77 17.38
N GLY A 298 -17.61 6.92 16.73
CA GLY A 298 -17.96 6.21 15.50
C GLY A 298 -17.49 6.92 14.23
N ARG A 299 -17.10 8.20 14.29
CA ARG A 299 -16.67 8.94 13.09
C ARG A 299 -15.39 8.32 12.51
N ILE A 300 -15.36 8.15 11.20
CA ILE A 300 -14.17 7.67 10.46
C ILE A 300 -13.78 8.73 9.46
N VAL A 301 -12.51 9.13 9.47
CA VAL A 301 -11.98 10.23 8.67
C VAL A 301 -10.84 9.73 7.80
N ARG A 302 -10.89 10.07 6.52
CA ARG A 302 -9.74 10.00 5.60
C ARG A 302 -9.00 11.33 5.63
N THR A 303 -7.68 11.30 5.74
CA THR A 303 -6.84 12.52 5.72
C THR A 303 -5.83 12.43 4.58
N TRP A 304 -5.36 13.57 4.09
CA TRP A 304 -4.24 13.64 3.14
C TRP A 304 -3.37 14.87 3.39
N LYS A 305 -2.06 14.65 3.30
CA LYS A 305 -1.04 15.67 3.57
C LYS A 305 -0.70 16.47 2.30
N THR A 306 -0.10 17.63 2.50
CA THR A 306 0.41 18.51 1.45
C THR A 306 1.36 17.74 0.55
N ARG A 307 1.06 17.74 -0.75
CA ARG A 307 1.64 16.78 -1.71
C ARG A 307 3.08 17.10 -2.12
N LEU A 308 3.43 18.37 -2.29
CA LEU A 308 4.76 18.75 -2.78
C LEU A 308 5.77 18.84 -1.63
N PRO A 309 6.96 18.20 -1.69
CA PRO A 309 7.93 18.24 -0.61
C PRO A 309 8.36 19.66 -0.23
N LYS A 310 8.52 20.55 -1.22
CA LYS A 310 8.82 21.98 -1.00
C LYS A 310 7.75 22.68 -0.18
N ASP A 311 6.49 22.35 -0.41
CA ASP A 311 5.36 22.95 0.29
C ASP A 311 5.17 22.34 1.67
N TYR A 312 5.39 21.04 1.79
CA TYR A 312 5.36 20.32 3.06
C TYR A 312 6.47 20.80 4.02
N LEU A 313 7.63 21.20 3.49
CA LEU A 313 8.73 21.79 4.26
C LEU A 313 8.57 23.30 4.53
N ASN A 314 7.50 23.94 4.06
CA ASN A 314 7.28 25.37 4.29
C ASN A 314 6.52 25.58 5.61
N PRO A 315 7.10 26.23 6.64
CA PRO A 315 6.45 26.45 7.92
C PRO A 315 5.21 27.34 7.86
N GLU A 316 5.00 28.08 6.77
CA GLU A 316 3.79 28.89 6.55
C GLU A 316 2.60 28.06 6.00
N LYS A 317 2.83 26.79 5.64
CA LYS A 317 1.82 25.89 5.08
C LYS A 317 1.43 24.81 6.09
N SER A 318 0.17 24.39 6.04
CA SER A 318 -0.32 23.25 6.81
C SER A 318 0.25 21.94 6.27
N PHE A 319 0.59 21.00 7.16
CA PHE A 319 0.89 19.63 6.76
C PHE A 319 -0.35 18.94 6.21
N GLN A 320 -1.52 19.11 6.84
CA GLN A 320 -2.78 18.55 6.36
C GLN A 320 -3.35 19.43 5.24
N ALA A 321 -3.49 18.85 4.04
CA ALA A 321 -4.08 19.51 2.88
C ALA A 321 -5.61 19.31 2.81
N GLY A 322 -6.12 18.26 3.46
CA GLY A 322 -7.56 18.06 3.60
C GLY A 322 -7.91 16.80 4.36
N GLU A 323 -9.20 16.69 4.65
CA GLU A 323 -9.81 15.53 5.29
C GLU A 323 -11.24 15.32 4.77
N LYS A 324 -11.76 14.10 4.94
CA LYS A 324 -13.14 13.74 4.64
C LYS A 324 -13.67 12.78 5.70
N ALA A 325 -14.70 13.19 6.43
CA ALA A 325 -15.49 12.27 7.22
C ALA A 325 -16.35 11.40 6.31
N LEU A 326 -16.24 10.08 6.45
CA LEU A 326 -16.96 9.13 5.62
C LEU A 326 -18.40 8.94 6.12
N THR A 327 -19.36 9.08 5.20
CA THR A 327 -20.79 8.93 5.53
C THR A 327 -21.16 7.45 5.75
N ASN A 328 -22.37 7.20 6.25
CA ASN A 328 -22.86 5.83 6.41
C ASN A 328 -23.09 5.14 5.06
N ASP A 329 -23.49 5.88 4.03
CA ASP A 329 -23.77 5.33 2.70
C ASP A 329 -22.49 4.96 1.95
N GLU A 330 -21.38 5.66 2.21
CA GLU A 330 -20.06 5.34 1.63
C GLU A 330 -19.39 4.14 2.31
N MET A 331 -19.79 3.83 3.54
CA MET A 331 -19.09 2.90 4.42
C MET A 331 -19.09 1.43 3.99
N PRO A 332 -20.21 0.85 3.47
CA PRO A 332 -20.20 -0.47 2.87
C PRO A 332 -19.10 -0.63 1.81
N PHE A 333 -19.08 0.28 0.84
CA PHE A 333 -18.13 0.25 -0.26
C PHE A 333 -16.70 0.47 0.23
N GLU A 334 -16.48 1.47 1.09
CA GLU A 334 -15.17 1.77 1.69
C GLU A 334 -14.60 0.55 2.43
N PHE A 335 -15.41 -0.15 3.24
CA PHE A 335 -14.96 -1.35 3.94
C PHE A 335 -14.67 -2.51 2.97
N LEU A 336 -15.62 -2.83 2.09
CA LEU A 336 -15.55 -4.00 1.23
C LEU A 336 -14.47 -3.87 0.15
N MET A 337 -14.21 -2.66 -0.36
CA MET A 337 -13.12 -2.37 -1.31
C MET A 337 -11.74 -2.73 -0.73
N ASN A 338 -11.60 -2.69 0.61
CA ASN A 338 -10.39 -3.12 1.30
C ASN A 338 -10.46 -4.63 1.63
N ALA A 339 -11.53 -5.06 2.30
CA ALA A 339 -11.64 -6.42 2.81
C ALA A 339 -11.63 -7.50 1.71
N LEU A 340 -12.26 -7.23 0.56
CA LEU A 340 -12.38 -8.21 -0.52
C LEU A 340 -11.12 -8.30 -1.40
N ARG A 341 -10.10 -7.47 -1.15
CA ARG A 341 -8.75 -7.65 -1.71
C ARG A 341 -7.99 -8.80 -1.06
N LEU A 342 -8.38 -9.21 0.15
CA LEU A 342 -7.82 -10.41 0.78
C LEU A 342 -8.42 -11.66 0.16
N THR A 343 -7.58 -12.62 -0.21
CA THR A 343 -8.03 -13.88 -0.83
C THR A 343 -8.99 -14.66 0.09
N ALA A 344 -8.72 -14.64 1.40
CA ALA A 344 -9.57 -15.25 2.42
C ALA A 344 -10.68 -14.32 2.94
N GLY A 345 -10.74 -13.08 2.45
CA GLY A 345 -11.61 -12.04 2.97
C GLY A 345 -11.41 -11.76 4.46
N VAL A 346 -12.48 -11.33 5.12
CA VAL A 346 -12.50 -11.06 6.57
C VAL A 346 -13.69 -11.73 7.25
N GLU A 347 -13.61 -11.91 8.57
CA GLU A 347 -14.78 -12.31 9.35
C GLU A 347 -15.86 -11.23 9.27
N SER A 348 -17.13 -11.61 9.09
CA SER A 348 -18.24 -10.65 8.93
C SER A 348 -18.38 -9.72 10.14
N ARG A 349 -18.09 -10.19 11.36
CA ARG A 349 -18.13 -9.37 12.58
C ARG A 349 -17.18 -8.16 12.54
N LEU A 350 -16.15 -8.20 11.70
CA LEU A 350 -15.22 -7.10 11.55
C LEU A 350 -15.91 -5.85 10.97
N TYR A 351 -16.96 -6.01 10.18
CA TYR A 351 -17.71 -4.89 9.62
C TYR A 351 -18.32 -4.00 10.72
N PRO A 352 -19.21 -4.49 11.61
CA PRO A 352 -19.72 -3.67 12.71
C PRO A 352 -18.61 -3.21 13.67
N GLU A 353 -17.59 -4.04 13.93
CA GLU A 353 -16.47 -3.68 14.80
C GLU A 353 -15.62 -2.51 14.27
N ARG A 354 -15.51 -2.35 12.94
CA ARG A 354 -14.68 -1.32 12.31
C ARG A 354 -15.47 -0.12 11.81
N THR A 355 -16.78 -0.28 11.61
CA THR A 355 -17.62 0.76 10.98
C THR A 355 -18.75 1.25 11.88
N GLY A 356 -19.09 0.54 12.96
CA GLY A 356 -20.25 0.86 13.79
C GLY A 356 -21.61 0.64 13.10
N LEU A 357 -21.64 0.02 11.91
CA LEU A 357 -22.87 -0.28 11.16
C LEU A 357 -23.28 -1.76 11.31
N SER A 358 -24.59 -2.01 11.34
CA SER A 358 -25.14 -3.39 11.38
C SER A 358 -24.79 -4.14 10.10
N LEU A 359 -24.52 -5.45 10.20
CA LEU A 359 -24.36 -6.32 9.02
C LEU A 359 -25.60 -6.34 8.11
N GLU A 360 -26.77 -5.98 8.65
CA GLU A 360 -28.01 -5.86 7.87
C GLU A 360 -27.90 -4.80 6.77
N SER A 361 -27.04 -3.78 6.92
CA SER A 361 -26.81 -2.79 5.86
C SER A 361 -26.17 -3.39 4.60
N LEU A 362 -25.58 -4.58 4.71
CA LEU A 362 -24.98 -5.30 3.57
C LEU A 362 -25.93 -6.33 2.97
N ALA A 363 -27.11 -6.58 3.56
CA ALA A 363 -27.91 -7.76 3.27
C ALA A 363 -28.33 -7.90 1.80
N GLU A 364 -28.79 -6.81 1.19
CA GLU A 364 -29.22 -6.80 -0.22
C GLU A 364 -28.05 -7.05 -1.18
N GLY A 365 -26.98 -6.25 -1.08
CA GLY A 365 -25.79 -6.42 -1.91
C GLY A 365 -25.12 -7.77 -1.72
N ARG A 366 -25.10 -8.28 -0.48
CA ARG A 366 -24.61 -9.62 -0.16
C ARG A 366 -25.42 -10.70 -0.86
N ALA A 367 -26.75 -10.65 -0.79
CA ALA A 367 -27.61 -11.64 -1.43
C ALA A 367 -27.42 -11.64 -2.96
N ALA A 368 -27.31 -10.45 -3.58
CA ALA A 368 -27.05 -10.31 -5.02
C ALA A 368 -25.66 -10.86 -5.41
N ALA A 369 -24.63 -10.56 -4.61
CA ALA A 369 -23.27 -11.04 -4.83
C ALA A 369 -23.13 -12.57 -4.64
N GLU A 370 -23.84 -13.15 -3.67
CA GLU A 370 -23.91 -14.60 -3.46
C GLU A 370 -24.67 -15.28 -4.60
N GLN A 371 -25.80 -14.71 -5.05
CA GLN A 371 -26.60 -15.25 -6.15
C GLN A 371 -25.84 -15.22 -7.49
N SER A 372 -25.03 -14.20 -7.73
CA SER A 372 -24.17 -14.09 -8.92
C SER A 372 -22.89 -14.95 -8.83
N GLY A 373 -22.64 -15.59 -7.68
CA GLY A 373 -21.48 -16.43 -7.44
C GLY A 373 -20.18 -15.65 -7.30
N LEU A 374 -20.25 -14.34 -7.00
CA LEU A 374 -19.09 -13.47 -6.79
C LEU A 374 -18.64 -13.47 -5.32
N LEU A 375 -19.57 -13.65 -4.38
CA LEU A 375 -19.27 -13.78 -2.95
C LEU A 375 -19.52 -15.21 -2.46
N ARG A 376 -18.71 -15.68 -1.52
CA ARG A 376 -18.91 -16.99 -0.89
C ARG A 376 -20.18 -16.98 -0.03
N VAL A 377 -20.96 -18.07 -0.11
CA VAL A 377 -22.19 -18.26 0.69
C VAL A 377 -21.81 -18.75 2.10
N GLU A 378 -21.27 -17.85 2.92
CA GLU A 378 -20.85 -18.15 4.30
C GLU A 378 -21.22 -17.00 5.27
N PRO A 379 -22.21 -17.16 6.17
CA PRO A 379 -22.66 -16.07 7.04
C PRO A 379 -21.55 -15.36 7.84
N SER A 380 -20.60 -16.14 8.34
CA SER A 380 -19.48 -15.71 9.19
C SER A 380 -18.34 -15.00 8.46
N ARG A 381 -18.33 -14.97 7.13
CA ARG A 381 -17.21 -14.45 6.35
C ARG A 381 -17.66 -13.61 5.16
N LEU A 382 -16.94 -12.51 4.93
CA LEU A 382 -17.05 -11.67 3.74
C LEU A 382 -15.81 -11.95 2.88
N ALA A 383 -15.96 -12.86 1.91
CA ALA A 383 -14.87 -13.26 1.02
C ALA A 383 -15.40 -13.49 -0.40
N ALA A 384 -14.64 -13.00 -1.38
CA ALA A 384 -14.91 -13.27 -2.78
C ALA A 384 -14.69 -14.76 -3.09
N THR A 385 -15.44 -15.26 -4.08
CA THR A 385 -15.07 -16.51 -4.77
C THR A 385 -13.87 -16.25 -5.69
N GLU A 386 -13.28 -17.28 -6.28
CA GLU A 386 -12.25 -17.12 -7.32
C GLU A 386 -12.78 -16.24 -8.47
N ARG A 387 -14.02 -16.47 -8.91
CA ARG A 387 -14.70 -15.61 -9.88
C ARG A 387 -14.86 -14.18 -9.36
N GLY A 388 -15.26 -14.01 -8.10
CA GLY A 388 -15.41 -12.70 -7.49
C GLY A 388 -14.13 -11.88 -7.45
N GLN A 389 -12.96 -12.52 -7.31
CA GLN A 389 -11.66 -11.84 -7.35
C GLN A 389 -11.34 -11.31 -8.74
N LEU A 390 -11.64 -12.09 -9.79
CA LEU A 390 -11.48 -11.67 -11.19
C LEU A 390 -12.41 -10.50 -11.55
N PHE A 391 -13.61 -10.48 -10.97
CA PHE A 391 -14.65 -9.46 -11.22
C PHE A 391 -14.90 -8.58 -9.98
N LEU A 392 -13.82 -8.17 -9.30
CA LEU A 392 -13.92 -7.47 -8.01
C LEU A 392 -14.70 -6.14 -8.11
N ASN A 393 -14.57 -5.41 -9.22
CA ASN A 393 -15.33 -4.19 -9.45
C ASN A 393 -16.84 -4.46 -9.56
N ASP A 394 -17.25 -5.49 -10.29
CA ASP A 394 -18.66 -5.88 -10.44
C ASP A 394 -19.24 -6.38 -9.11
N LEU A 395 -18.41 -7.08 -8.31
CA LEU A 395 -18.76 -7.49 -6.95
C LEU A 395 -18.99 -6.28 -6.04
N LEU A 396 -18.09 -5.30 -6.06
CA LEU A 396 -18.22 -4.09 -5.24
C LEU A 396 -19.41 -3.21 -5.65
N GLN A 397 -19.77 -3.19 -6.94
CA GLN A 397 -20.96 -2.47 -7.42
C GLN A 397 -22.26 -2.97 -6.79
N GLN A 398 -22.34 -4.23 -6.35
CA GLN A 398 -23.53 -4.75 -5.64
C GLN A 398 -23.77 -4.04 -4.30
N PHE A 399 -22.79 -3.30 -3.78
CA PHE A 399 -22.86 -2.58 -2.51
C PHE A 399 -22.86 -1.05 -2.69
N LEU A 400 -22.99 -0.59 -3.94
CA LEU A 400 -23.24 0.80 -4.28
C LEU A 400 -24.74 0.94 -4.56
N ASN A 401 -25.41 1.77 -3.77
CA ASN A 401 -26.84 2.05 -3.93
C ASN A 401 -27.15 2.80 -5.24
#